data_AF-A0A7Y7QHP8-F1
#
_entry.id   AF-A0A7Y7QHP8-F1
#
_cell.length_a   1.000
_cell.length_b   1.000
_cell.length_c   1.000
_cell.angle_alpha   90.00
_cell.angle_beta   90.00
_cell.angle_gamma   90.00
#
_symmetry.space_group_name_H-M   'P 1'
#
loop_
_entity.id
_entity.type
_entity.pdbx_description
1 polymer ?
#
loop_
_entity_poly.entity_id
_entity_poly.type
_entity_poly.pdbx_seq_one_letter_code
_entity_poly.pdbx_strand_id
1 'polypeptide(L)'
;MHFFERTFSGFRYHRRYYFVMMLLSVAFCLISIMLITSEMIDQSAQSAFLQRLNSFGAQNKQTILLSTQVGQAHIKMMQITQTLLNRVVIINGVCWLIGTALLWFLRRSETDALYLVGKSSMSIGLQYAFEAFFSFLISFIISVFLIILFNDQLIQFLTNANRSAFGHLLQEGYRGIDMNHAFQQLFARHLTGFTRETLFYYGGKTDDLTQPAGFLTTLRNGLGVIFVTNLGLVTPLSIIRKRLVMPR
;
A
#
# COMPACT_ATOMS: atom_id res chain seq x y z
N MET A 1 -32.07 -15.48 8.91
CA MET A 1 -31.46 -15.86 7.62
C MET A 1 -31.46 -14.74 6.55
N HIS A 2 -32.39 -13.76 6.57
CA HIS A 2 -32.46 -12.70 5.54
C HIS A 2 -31.35 -11.62 5.52
N PHE A 3 -30.38 -11.61 6.44
CA PHE A 3 -29.33 -10.57 6.43
C PHE A 3 -28.35 -10.77 5.27
N PHE A 4 -27.72 -11.95 5.18
CA PHE A 4 -26.78 -12.28 4.09
C PHE A 4 -27.44 -12.24 2.71
N GLU A 5 -28.66 -12.76 2.60
CA GLU A 5 -29.43 -12.74 1.36
C GLU A 5 -29.72 -11.30 0.88
N ARG A 6 -29.99 -10.38 1.81
CA ARG A 6 -30.15 -8.94 1.50
C ARG A 6 -28.83 -8.26 1.14
N THR A 7 -27.72 -8.64 1.77
CA THR A 7 -26.37 -8.20 1.39
C THR A 7 -26.05 -8.60 -0.06
N PHE A 8 -26.28 -9.87 -0.42
CA PHE A 8 -25.99 -10.36 -1.78
C PHE A 8 -26.95 -9.82 -2.85
N SER A 9 -28.24 -9.65 -2.52
CA SER A 9 -29.19 -9.00 -3.46
C SER A 9 -28.91 -7.51 -3.63
N GLY A 10 -28.51 -6.80 -2.56
CA GLY A 10 -28.04 -5.42 -2.63
C GLY A 10 -26.82 -5.25 -3.54
N PHE A 11 -25.86 -6.18 -3.44
CA PHE A 11 -24.71 -6.25 -4.32
C PHE A 11 -25.10 -6.40 -5.80
N ARG A 12 -26.07 -7.28 -6.11
CA ARG A 12 -26.57 -7.48 -7.48
C ARG A 12 -27.28 -6.25 -8.03
N TYR A 13 -28.07 -5.56 -7.21
CA TYR A 13 -28.86 -4.41 -7.63
C TYR A 13 -27.99 -3.18 -7.93
N HIS A 14 -26.95 -2.93 -7.12
CA HIS A 14 -26.00 -1.84 -7.34
C HIS A 14 -24.68 -2.28 -8.00
N ARG A 15 -24.74 -3.31 -8.86
CA ARG A 15 -23.55 -3.91 -9.50
C ARG A 15 -22.59 -2.91 -10.14
N ARG A 16 -23.10 -1.83 -10.75
CA ARG A 16 -22.26 -0.80 -11.40
C ARG A 16 -21.40 -0.05 -10.39
N TYR A 17 -21.99 0.31 -9.25
CA TYR A 17 -21.26 0.95 -8.16
C TYR A 17 -20.19 0.02 -7.61
N TYR A 18 -20.57 -1.22 -7.26
CA TYR A 18 -19.62 -2.17 -6.70
C TYR A 18 -18.52 -2.51 -7.69
N PHE A 19 -18.81 -2.62 -8.99
CA PHE A 19 -17.78 -2.83 -10.01
C PHE A 19 -16.75 -1.69 -10.05
N VAL A 20 -17.18 -0.43 -10.01
CA VAL A 20 -16.26 0.73 -9.97
C VAL A 20 -15.43 0.72 -8.68
N MET A 21 -16.06 0.46 -7.53
CA MET A 21 -15.36 0.37 -6.25
C MET A 21 -14.39 -0.81 -6.20
N MET A 22 -14.71 -1.93 -6.86
CA MET A 22 -13.81 -3.07 -7.02
C MET A 22 -12.58 -2.69 -7.84
N LEU A 23 -12.74 -2.02 -8.98
CA LEU A 23 -11.60 -1.57 -9.80
C LEU A 23 -10.67 -0.62 -9.03
N LEU A 24 -11.25 0.34 -8.30
CA LEU A 24 -10.48 1.23 -7.43
C LEU A 24 -9.78 0.47 -6.30
N SER A 25 -10.44 -0.53 -5.72
CA SER A 25 -9.85 -1.40 -4.68
C SER A 25 -8.69 -2.24 -5.23
N VAL A 26 -8.83 -2.78 -6.44
CA VAL A 26 -7.75 -3.52 -7.11
C VAL A 26 -6.54 -2.60 -7.32
N ALA A 27 -6.75 -1.39 -7.85
CA ALA A 27 -5.68 -0.42 -8.06
C ALA A 27 -4.99 -0.04 -6.74
N PHE A 28 -5.78 0.26 -5.69
CA PHE A 28 -5.27 0.52 -4.34
C PHE A 28 -4.41 -0.63 -3.80
N CYS A 29 -4.90 -1.87 -3.91
CA CYS A 29 -4.19 -3.05 -3.41
C CYS A 29 -2.88 -3.27 -4.16
N LEU A 30 -2.89 -3.18 -5.50
CA LEU A 30 -1.68 -3.35 -6.31
C LEU A 30 -0.62 -2.30 -5.96
N ILE A 31 -1.00 -1.01 -5.93
CA ILE A 31 -0.06 0.08 -5.62
C ILE A 31 0.46 -0.04 -4.18
N SER A 32 -0.40 -0.37 -3.21
CA SER A 32 0.02 -0.51 -1.81
C SER A 32 1.01 -1.65 -1.61
N ILE A 33 0.75 -2.82 -2.21
CA ILE A 33 1.66 -3.97 -2.12
C ILE A 33 2.97 -3.67 -2.83
N MET A 34 2.94 -3.00 -3.99
CA MET A 34 4.15 -2.55 -4.68
C MET A 34 5.00 -1.60 -3.83
N LEU A 35 4.40 -0.60 -3.19
CA LEU A 35 5.11 0.34 -2.32
C LEU A 35 5.69 -0.35 -1.09
N ILE A 36 4.94 -1.22 -0.40
CA ILE A 36 5.45 -1.93 0.78
C ILE A 36 6.55 -2.94 0.38
N THR A 37 6.41 -3.59 -0.77
CA THR A 37 7.45 -4.48 -1.31
C THR A 37 8.71 -3.69 -1.65
N SER A 38 8.58 -2.50 -2.24
CA SER A 38 9.70 -1.57 -2.48
C SER A 38 10.41 -1.21 -1.18
N GLU A 39 9.66 -0.83 -0.13
CA GLU A 39 10.23 -0.50 1.18
C GLU A 39 11.01 -1.69 1.76
N MET A 40 10.48 -2.92 1.63
CA MET A 40 11.18 -4.13 2.08
C MET A 40 12.47 -4.39 1.29
N ILE A 41 12.45 -4.19 -0.04
CA ILE A 41 13.65 -4.30 -0.88
C ILE A 41 14.71 -3.29 -0.39
N ASP A 42 14.32 -2.06 -0.09
CA ASP A 42 15.23 -1.02 0.37
C ASP A 42 15.80 -1.31 1.76
N GLN A 43 14.99 -1.86 2.67
CA GLN A 43 15.41 -2.29 4.00
C GLN A 43 16.41 -3.44 3.94
N SER A 44 16.15 -4.41 3.06
CA SER A 44 17.08 -5.52 2.82
C SER A 44 18.38 -5.06 2.17
N ALA A 45 18.31 -4.16 1.20
CA ALA A 45 19.48 -3.55 0.58
C ALA A 45 20.34 -2.81 1.60
N GLN A 46 19.72 -1.99 2.47
CA GLN A 46 20.42 -1.26 3.52
C GLN A 46 21.07 -2.21 4.54
N SER A 47 20.38 -3.25 4.98
CA SER A 47 20.92 -4.19 5.97
C SER A 47 22.09 -4.98 5.40
N ALA A 48 22.01 -5.44 4.15
CA ALA A 48 23.10 -6.09 3.45
C ALA A 48 24.32 -5.16 3.28
N PHE A 49 24.09 -3.88 2.95
CA PHE A 49 25.14 -2.87 2.86
C PHE A 49 25.84 -2.64 4.21
N LEU A 50 25.08 -2.47 5.30
CA LEU A 50 25.62 -2.29 6.65
C LEU A 50 26.38 -3.52 7.15
N GLN A 51 25.85 -4.73 6.93
CA GLN A 51 26.53 -5.98 7.29
C GLN A 51 27.88 -6.10 6.58
N ARG A 52 27.93 -5.73 5.30
CA ARG A 52 29.19 -5.71 4.53
C ARG A 52 30.12 -4.61 5.02
N LEU A 53 29.64 -3.41 5.33
CA LEU A 53 30.46 -2.34 5.90
C LEU A 53 31.11 -2.73 7.22
N ASN A 54 30.38 -3.43 8.10
CA ASN A 54 30.92 -3.91 9.37
C ASN A 54 32.08 -4.90 9.19
N SER A 55 32.14 -5.61 8.05
CA SER A 55 33.28 -6.49 7.73
C SER A 55 34.58 -5.73 7.41
N PHE A 56 34.52 -4.42 7.10
CA PHE A 56 35.70 -3.59 6.78
C PHE A 56 36.39 -2.98 8.01
N GLY A 57 35.88 -3.21 9.24
CA GLY A 57 36.46 -2.74 10.49
C GLY A 57 36.31 -1.22 10.73
N ALA A 58 36.10 -0.83 12.00
CA ALA A 58 35.73 0.54 12.41
C ALA A 58 36.84 1.61 12.26
N GLN A 59 37.96 1.31 11.61
CA GLN A 59 39.17 2.15 11.64
C GLN A 59 39.30 3.15 10.48
N ASN A 60 38.47 3.06 9.43
CA ASN A 60 38.57 3.97 8.28
C ASN A 60 37.52 5.09 8.33
N LYS A 61 37.96 6.35 8.52
CA LYS A 61 37.07 7.53 8.51
C LYS A 61 36.25 7.66 7.22
N GLN A 62 36.80 7.22 6.08
CA GLN A 62 36.09 7.19 4.80
C GLN A 62 34.94 6.17 4.77
N THR A 63 35.10 4.99 5.41
CA THR A 63 34.04 3.98 5.55
C THR A 63 32.86 4.52 6.36
N ILE A 64 33.13 5.32 7.40
CA ILE A 64 32.11 5.93 8.25
C ILE A 64 31.31 7.01 7.49
N LEU A 65 31.99 7.87 6.72
CA LEU A 65 31.33 8.88 5.90
C LEU A 65 30.47 8.26 4.78
N LEU A 66 30.97 7.21 4.14
CA LEU A 66 30.23 6.49 3.09
C LEU A 66 29.02 5.75 3.67
N SER A 67 29.19 5.10 4.84
CA SER A 67 28.12 4.42 5.58
C SER A 67 26.98 5.37 5.96
N THR A 68 27.33 6.56 6.47
CA THR A 68 26.35 7.54 6.93
C THR A 68 25.57 8.15 5.76
N GLN A 69 26.23 8.45 4.64
CA GLN A 69 25.59 9.03 3.46
C GLN A 69 24.71 8.03 2.69
N VAL A 70 25.19 6.80 2.47
CA VAL A 70 24.39 5.73 1.85
C VAL A 70 23.22 5.33 2.76
N GLY A 71 23.46 5.25 4.07
CA GLY A 71 22.40 5.02 5.05
C GLY A 71 21.32 6.11 5.02
N GLN A 72 21.72 7.38 4.94
CA GLN A 72 20.77 8.50 4.79
C GLN A 72 19.98 8.44 3.47
N ALA A 73 20.58 8.00 2.38
CA ALA A 73 19.89 7.82 1.10
C ALA A 73 18.81 6.72 1.17
N HIS A 74 19.12 5.58 1.79
CA HIS A 74 18.11 4.53 2.03
C HIS A 74 17.00 5.00 2.97
N ILE A 75 17.32 5.72 4.06
CA ILE A 75 16.30 6.29 4.96
C ILE A 75 15.37 7.26 4.23
N LYS A 76 15.93 8.16 3.40
CA LYS A 76 15.12 9.07 2.57
C LYS A 76 14.20 8.30 1.62
N MET A 77 14.71 7.24 1.01
CA MET A 77 13.94 6.42 0.08
C MET A 77 12.78 5.69 0.77
N MET A 78 13.01 5.12 1.96
CA MET A 78 11.95 4.57 2.81
C MET A 78 10.91 5.63 3.19
N GLN A 79 11.34 6.83 3.58
CA GLN A 79 10.43 7.93 3.93
C GLN A 79 9.58 8.38 2.74
N ILE A 80 10.14 8.43 1.53
CA ILE A 80 9.39 8.74 0.31
C ILE A 80 8.34 7.67 0.07
N THR A 81 8.71 6.39 0.13
CA THR A 81 7.79 5.26 -0.07
C THR A 81 6.65 5.25 0.96
N GLN A 82 6.95 5.48 2.24
CA GLN A 82 5.93 5.60 3.31
C GLN A 82 5.02 6.81 3.10
N THR A 83 5.56 7.94 2.67
CA THR A 83 4.77 9.14 2.37
C THR A 83 3.82 8.89 1.19
N LEU A 84 4.29 8.21 0.14
CA LEU A 84 3.45 7.81 -0.99
C LEU A 84 2.37 6.82 -0.57
N LEU A 85 2.71 5.83 0.27
CA LEU A 85 1.74 4.87 0.81
C LEU A 85 0.62 5.58 1.59
N ASN A 86 0.98 6.52 2.47
CA ASN A 86 0.01 7.32 3.22
C ASN A 86 -0.90 8.13 2.29
N ARG A 87 -0.36 8.73 1.23
CA ARG A 87 -1.16 9.45 0.21
C ARG A 87 -2.14 8.51 -0.50
N VAL A 88 -1.69 7.31 -0.88
CA VAL A 88 -2.54 6.30 -1.54
C VAL A 88 -3.68 5.84 -0.62
N VAL A 89 -3.40 5.62 0.66
CA VAL A 89 -4.42 5.28 1.67
C VAL A 89 -5.44 6.41 1.84
N ILE A 90 -4.98 7.66 1.92
CA ILE A 90 -5.86 8.83 2.04
C ILE A 90 -6.75 8.98 0.80
N ILE A 91 -6.18 8.89 -0.40
CA ILE A 91 -6.93 8.99 -1.66
C ILE A 91 -7.98 7.88 -1.73
N ASN A 92 -7.61 6.65 -1.41
CA ASN A 92 -8.55 5.54 -1.34
C ASN A 92 -9.67 5.81 -0.31
N GLY A 93 -9.33 6.38 0.85
CA GLY A 93 -10.30 6.81 1.85
C GLY A 93 -11.30 7.83 1.33
N VAL A 94 -10.83 8.84 0.60
CA VAL A 94 -11.69 9.85 -0.03
C VAL A 94 -12.59 9.22 -1.10
N CYS A 95 -12.07 8.35 -1.95
CA CYS A 95 -12.85 7.63 -2.96
C CYS A 95 -13.96 6.78 -2.31
N TRP A 96 -13.64 6.05 -1.24
CA TRP A 96 -14.63 5.28 -0.48
C TRP A 96 -15.66 6.15 0.20
N LEU A 97 -15.27 7.30 0.76
CA LEU A 97 -16.18 8.24 1.38
C LEU A 97 -17.18 8.80 0.36
N ILE A 98 -16.69 9.30 -0.78
CA ILE A 98 -17.52 9.83 -1.88
C ILE A 98 -18.43 8.72 -2.41
N GLY A 99 -17.88 7.53 -2.68
CA GLY A 99 -18.64 6.40 -3.17
C GLY A 99 -19.76 6.00 -2.20
N THR A 100 -19.45 5.88 -0.90
CA THR A 100 -20.42 5.51 0.13
C THR A 100 -21.50 6.59 0.29
N ALA A 101 -21.12 7.87 0.24
CA ALA A 101 -22.08 8.98 0.24
C ALA A 101 -23.03 8.85 -0.95
N LEU A 102 -22.50 8.72 -2.18
CA LEU A 102 -23.30 8.58 -3.40
C LEU A 102 -24.23 7.37 -3.34
N LEU A 103 -23.75 6.21 -2.88
CA LEU A 103 -24.59 5.02 -2.70
C LEU A 103 -25.73 5.31 -1.72
N TRP A 104 -25.43 5.94 -0.58
CA TRP A 104 -26.46 6.32 0.39
C TRP A 104 -27.48 7.31 -0.21
N PHE A 105 -27.04 8.28 -1.02
CA PHE A 105 -27.89 9.21 -1.76
C PHE A 105 -28.80 8.51 -2.79
N LEU A 106 -28.31 7.47 -3.45
CA LEU A 106 -29.09 6.70 -4.42
C LEU A 106 -30.08 5.73 -3.74
N ARG A 107 -29.74 5.22 -2.56
CA ARG A 107 -30.55 4.26 -1.78
C ARG A 107 -31.42 4.91 -0.71
N ARG A 108 -31.67 6.21 -0.85
CA ARG A 108 -32.43 7.02 0.07
C ARG A 108 -33.85 6.50 0.31
N SER A 109 -34.55 6.14 -0.76
CA SER A 109 -35.90 5.58 -0.71
C SER A 109 -35.94 4.17 -0.11
N GLU A 110 -34.96 3.33 -0.43
CA GLU A 110 -34.81 2.00 0.18
C GLU A 110 -34.59 2.09 1.69
N THR A 111 -33.77 3.05 2.12
CA THR A 111 -33.48 3.29 3.53
C THR A 111 -34.74 3.70 4.29
N ASP A 112 -35.61 4.53 3.70
CA ASP A 112 -36.90 4.91 4.29
C ASP A 112 -37.85 3.73 4.42
N ALA A 113 -37.96 2.91 3.36
CA ALA A 113 -38.76 1.69 3.40
C ALA A 113 -38.28 0.72 4.48
N LEU A 114 -36.97 0.58 4.66
CA LEU A 114 -36.40 -0.25 5.72
C LEU A 114 -36.72 0.28 7.13
N TYR A 115 -36.81 1.61 7.29
CA TYR A 115 -37.25 2.18 8.55
C TYR A 115 -38.71 1.86 8.85
N LEU A 116 -39.61 1.96 7.87
CA LEU A 116 -41.03 1.61 8.03
C LEU A 116 -41.24 0.16 8.49
N VAL A 117 -40.32 -0.74 8.11
CA VAL A 117 -40.31 -2.15 8.56
C VAL A 117 -39.67 -2.33 9.95
N GLY A 118 -39.29 -1.25 10.63
CA GLY A 118 -38.76 -1.25 12.00
C GLY A 118 -37.25 -1.49 12.10
N LYS A 119 -36.50 -1.44 11.00
CA LYS A 119 -35.07 -1.74 11.00
C LYS A 119 -34.25 -0.63 11.70
N SER A 120 -33.25 -1.02 12.49
CA SER A 120 -32.40 -0.06 13.21
C SER A 120 -31.37 0.58 12.27
N SER A 121 -31.03 1.85 12.50
CA SER A 121 -30.00 2.59 11.76
C SER A 121 -28.65 1.86 11.74
N MET A 122 -28.26 1.25 12.86
CA MET A 122 -27.03 0.47 12.97
C MET A 122 -27.05 -0.77 12.06
N SER A 123 -28.17 -1.47 11.97
CA SER A 123 -28.27 -2.66 11.11
C SER A 123 -28.26 -2.33 9.60
N ILE A 124 -28.66 -1.12 9.21
CA ILE A 124 -28.55 -0.62 7.84
C ILE A 124 -27.09 -0.27 7.53
N GLY A 125 -26.42 0.46 8.44
CA GLY A 125 -24.99 0.79 8.33
C GLY A 125 -24.12 -0.48 8.24
N LEU A 126 -24.38 -1.47 9.09
CA LEU A 126 -23.68 -2.76 9.04
C LEU A 126 -23.92 -3.50 7.73
N GLN A 127 -25.15 -3.50 7.20
CA GLN A 127 -25.41 -4.13 5.90
C GLN A 127 -24.55 -3.51 4.80
N TYR A 128 -24.48 -2.17 4.73
CA TYR A 128 -23.69 -1.47 3.71
C TYR A 128 -22.20 -1.74 3.89
N ALA A 129 -21.72 -1.74 5.14
CA ALA A 129 -20.34 -2.10 5.46
C ALA A 129 -20.00 -3.53 5.04
N PHE A 130 -20.89 -4.51 5.23
CA PHE A 130 -20.68 -5.88 4.79
C PHE A 130 -20.70 -6.01 3.26
N GLU A 131 -21.60 -5.32 2.56
CA GLU A 131 -21.61 -5.31 1.09
C GLU A 131 -20.28 -4.76 0.53
N ALA A 132 -19.79 -3.64 1.11
CA ALA A 132 -18.50 -3.07 0.77
C ALA A 132 -17.31 -3.98 1.15
N PHE A 133 -17.38 -4.62 2.30
CA PHE A 133 -16.36 -5.57 2.78
C PHE A 133 -16.19 -6.73 1.81
N PHE A 134 -17.27 -7.37 1.37
CA PHE A 134 -17.21 -8.48 0.42
C PHE A 134 -16.67 -8.02 -0.95
N SER A 135 -17.13 -6.87 -1.43
CA SER A 135 -16.63 -6.25 -2.66
C SER A 135 -15.11 -6.05 -2.63
N PHE A 136 -14.60 -5.52 -1.52
CA PHE A 136 -13.17 -5.30 -1.32
C PHE A 136 -12.41 -6.61 -1.16
N LEU A 137 -12.93 -7.58 -0.42
CA LEU A 137 -12.26 -8.87 -0.22
C LEU A 137 -12.09 -9.62 -1.54
N ILE A 138 -13.10 -9.61 -2.42
CA ILE A 138 -12.98 -10.16 -3.78
C ILE A 138 -11.88 -9.43 -4.56
N SER A 139 -11.87 -8.10 -4.49
CA SER A 139 -10.85 -7.27 -5.16
C SER A 139 -9.44 -7.57 -4.65
N PHE A 140 -9.28 -7.73 -3.33
CA PHE A 140 -8.02 -8.09 -2.70
C PHE A 140 -7.53 -9.45 -3.16
N ILE A 141 -8.40 -10.47 -3.21
CA ILE A 141 -8.06 -11.80 -3.72
C ILE A 141 -7.59 -11.72 -5.18
N ILE A 142 -8.30 -10.95 -6.03
CA ILE A 142 -7.90 -10.72 -7.42
C ILE A 142 -6.51 -10.07 -7.48
N SER A 143 -6.26 -9.03 -6.67
CA SER A 143 -4.95 -8.38 -6.62
C SER A 143 -3.83 -9.31 -6.15
N VAL A 144 -4.07 -10.13 -5.13
CA VAL A 144 -3.12 -11.14 -4.65
C VAL A 144 -2.81 -12.13 -5.78
N PHE A 145 -3.84 -12.63 -6.46
CA PHE A 145 -3.65 -13.55 -7.59
C PHE A 145 -2.82 -12.92 -8.71
N LEU A 146 -3.10 -11.67 -9.08
CA LEU A 146 -2.33 -10.95 -10.09
C LEU A 146 -0.86 -10.78 -9.68
N ILE A 147 -0.60 -10.42 -8.43
CA ILE A 147 0.76 -10.22 -7.92
C ILE A 147 1.54 -11.53 -7.90
N ILE A 148 0.91 -12.63 -7.47
CA ILE A 148 1.54 -13.95 -7.49
C ILE A 148 1.83 -14.39 -8.93
N LEU A 149 0.89 -14.17 -9.85
CA LEU A 149 1.04 -14.53 -11.26
C LEU A 149 2.19 -13.79 -11.94
N PHE A 150 2.40 -12.52 -11.58
CA PHE A 150 3.43 -11.66 -12.18
C PHE A 150 4.60 -11.36 -11.22
N ASN A 151 4.86 -12.23 -10.24
CA ASN A 151 5.81 -11.98 -9.17
C ASN A 151 7.21 -11.60 -9.68
N ASP A 152 7.80 -12.44 -10.55
CA ASP A 152 9.16 -12.21 -11.06
C ASP A 152 9.28 -10.88 -11.82
N GLN A 153 8.26 -10.54 -12.61
CA GLN A 153 8.22 -9.30 -13.38
C GLN A 153 8.07 -8.09 -12.46
N LEU A 154 7.24 -8.20 -11.42
CA LEU A 154 7.04 -7.16 -10.43
C LEU A 154 8.31 -6.89 -9.63
N ILE A 155 9.00 -7.92 -9.16
CA ILE A 155 10.25 -7.78 -8.41
C ILE A 155 11.35 -7.16 -9.29
N GLN A 156 11.48 -7.59 -10.55
CA GLN A 156 12.41 -6.99 -11.49
C GLN A 156 12.10 -5.51 -11.76
N PHE A 157 10.82 -5.19 -11.99
CA PHE A 157 10.38 -3.81 -12.21
C PHE A 157 10.68 -2.92 -11.00
N LEU A 158 10.31 -3.36 -9.79
CA LEU A 158 10.56 -2.61 -8.55
C LEU A 158 12.05 -2.42 -8.28
N THR A 159 12.85 -3.47 -8.47
CA THR A 159 14.31 -3.40 -8.28
C THR A 159 14.94 -2.38 -9.25
N ASN A 160 14.50 -2.36 -10.50
CA ASN A 160 14.98 -1.39 -11.50
C ASN A 160 14.53 0.04 -11.18
N ALA A 161 13.27 0.22 -10.77
CA ALA A 161 12.75 1.52 -10.36
C ALA A 161 13.50 2.08 -9.14
N ASN A 162 13.73 1.23 -8.13
CA ASN A 162 14.44 1.58 -6.91
C ASN A 162 15.89 1.95 -7.20
N ARG A 163 16.57 1.19 -8.07
CA ARG A 163 17.92 1.53 -8.54
C ARG A 163 17.98 2.90 -9.20
N SER A 164 17.04 3.20 -10.08
CA SER A 164 16.99 4.50 -10.77
C SER A 164 16.75 5.65 -9.78
N ALA A 165 15.76 5.52 -8.89
CA ALA A 165 15.43 6.53 -7.88
C ALA A 165 16.61 6.77 -6.92
N PHE A 166 17.24 5.69 -6.45
CA PHE A 166 18.41 5.76 -5.58
C PHE A 166 19.62 6.41 -6.27
N GLY A 167 19.85 6.09 -7.54
CA GLY A 167 20.90 6.70 -8.36
C GLY A 167 20.75 8.22 -8.43
N HIS A 168 19.53 8.73 -8.61
CA HIS A 168 19.23 10.16 -8.58
C HIS A 168 19.48 10.78 -7.21
N LEU A 169 18.99 10.16 -6.12
CA LEU A 169 19.18 10.67 -4.75
C LEU A 169 20.66 10.73 -4.34
N LEU A 170 21.47 9.77 -4.78
CA LEU A 170 22.91 9.82 -4.57
C LEU A 170 23.57 10.97 -5.35
N GLN A 171 23.21 11.18 -6.61
CA GLN A 171 23.80 12.27 -7.41
C GLN A 171 23.47 13.66 -6.84
N GLU A 172 22.28 13.85 -6.28
CA GLU A 172 21.91 15.11 -5.60
C GLU A 172 22.72 15.36 -4.32
N GLY A 173 23.06 14.32 -3.57
CA GLY A 173 23.88 14.42 -2.35
C GLY A 173 25.39 14.58 -2.60
N TYR A 174 25.89 14.16 -3.76
CA TYR A 174 27.33 14.02 -4.06
C TYR A 174 27.87 15.05 -5.08
N ARG A 175 27.46 16.33 -5.02
CA ARG A 175 28.03 17.39 -5.89
C ARG A 175 29.52 17.70 -5.67
N GLY A 176 30.25 17.01 -4.80
CA GLY A 176 31.63 17.39 -4.45
C GLY A 176 32.60 16.30 -3.99
N ILE A 177 32.24 15.01 -4.03
CA ILE A 177 33.19 13.93 -3.74
C ILE A 177 33.20 12.98 -4.93
N ASP A 178 34.41 12.72 -5.44
CA ASP A 178 34.66 11.80 -6.53
C ASP A 178 34.35 10.38 -6.05
N MET A 179 33.05 10.05 -6.07
CA MET A 179 32.46 8.86 -5.47
C MET A 179 33.13 7.60 -6.02
N ASN A 180 33.46 7.63 -7.32
CA ASN A 180 34.23 6.60 -7.99
C ASN A 180 35.59 6.36 -7.33
N HIS A 181 36.27 7.42 -6.89
CA HIS A 181 37.59 7.32 -6.28
C HIS A 181 37.53 6.78 -4.83
N ALA A 182 36.50 7.13 -4.07
CA ALA A 182 36.25 6.61 -2.72
C ALA A 182 35.81 5.13 -2.74
N PHE A 183 34.93 4.76 -3.69
CA PHE A 183 34.56 3.37 -3.95
C PHE A 183 35.77 2.57 -4.46
N GLN A 184 36.52 3.08 -5.44
CA GLN A 184 37.73 2.42 -5.91
C GLN A 184 38.75 2.22 -4.79
N GLN A 185 38.99 3.21 -3.91
CA GLN A 185 39.92 3.05 -2.80
C GLN A 185 39.45 2.03 -1.74
N LEU A 186 38.14 1.98 -1.44
CA LEU A 186 37.57 1.00 -0.51
C LEU A 186 37.60 -0.43 -1.05
N PHE A 187 37.42 -0.60 -2.37
CA PHE A 187 37.29 -1.91 -3.00
C PHE A 187 38.54 -2.39 -3.75
N ALA A 188 39.55 -1.53 -3.99
CA ALA A 188 40.78 -1.87 -4.73
C ALA A 188 41.64 -2.94 -4.04
N ARG A 189 41.46 -3.20 -2.74
CA ARG A 189 42.23 -4.22 -2.00
C ARG A 189 41.50 -5.55 -1.78
N HIS A 190 40.20 -5.65 -2.08
CA HIS A 190 39.39 -6.86 -1.83
C HIS A 190 38.48 -7.17 -3.02
N LEU A 191 39.11 -7.33 -4.20
CA LEU A 191 38.49 -7.72 -5.46
C LEU A 191 37.85 -9.12 -5.35
N THR A 192 36.54 -9.23 -5.56
CA THR A 192 35.90 -9.84 -6.75
C THR A 192 34.39 -10.00 -6.50
N GLY A 193 33.56 -9.28 -7.27
CA GLY A 193 32.09 -9.46 -7.28
C GLY A 193 31.25 -8.18 -7.15
N PHE A 194 31.87 -7.02 -6.96
CA PHE A 194 31.15 -5.76 -6.71
C PHE A 194 31.11 -4.89 -7.96
N THR A 195 29.96 -4.88 -8.65
CA THR A 195 29.57 -3.74 -9.48
C THR A 195 28.81 -2.75 -8.60
N ARG A 196 28.86 -1.45 -8.93
CA ARG A 196 28.08 -0.40 -8.24
C ARG A 196 26.61 -0.81 -8.06
N GLU A 197 26.10 -1.54 -9.04
CA GLU A 197 24.75 -2.09 -9.09
C GLU A 197 24.52 -3.17 -8.03
N THR A 198 25.44 -4.14 -7.86
CA THR A 198 25.30 -5.24 -6.87
C THR A 198 25.52 -4.80 -5.42
N LEU A 199 26.13 -3.63 -5.20
CA LEU A 199 26.41 -3.11 -3.86
C LEU A 199 25.19 -2.39 -3.25
N PHE A 200 24.40 -1.71 -4.07
CA PHE A 200 23.23 -0.95 -3.61
C PHE A 200 21.91 -1.69 -3.78
N TYR A 201 21.80 -2.56 -4.80
CA TYR A 201 20.61 -3.38 -5.04
C TYR A 201 21.03 -4.68 -5.72
N TYR A 202 20.91 -5.81 -5.04
CA TYR A 202 21.27 -7.15 -5.53
C TYR A 202 21.18 -7.34 -7.05
N GLY A 203 22.33 -7.45 -7.71
CA GLY A 203 22.46 -7.59 -9.16
C GLY A 203 22.03 -8.96 -9.63
N GLY A 204 20.79 -9.06 -10.13
CA GLY A 204 20.32 -10.16 -10.97
C GLY A 204 20.16 -11.50 -10.23
N LYS A 205 18.93 -12.01 -10.20
CA LYS A 205 18.53 -13.35 -9.70
C LYS A 205 19.36 -13.82 -8.50
N THR A 206 19.11 -13.24 -7.32
CA THR A 206 19.65 -13.80 -6.07
C THR A 206 18.52 -14.13 -5.12
N ASP A 207 18.54 -15.42 -4.78
CA ASP A 207 17.98 -16.11 -3.63
C ASP A 207 17.73 -15.25 -2.38
N ASP A 208 16.66 -15.59 -1.66
CA ASP A 208 16.15 -15.11 -0.37
C ASP A 208 15.23 -13.87 -0.28
N LEU A 209 14.99 -13.09 -1.34
CA LEU A 209 13.89 -12.09 -1.36
C LEU A 209 12.87 -12.35 -2.49
N THR A 210 12.26 -13.53 -2.50
CA THR A 210 11.39 -13.96 -3.61
C THR A 210 9.90 -13.75 -3.38
N GLN A 211 9.48 -13.09 -2.30
CA GLN A 211 8.05 -12.93 -2.01
C GLN A 211 7.62 -11.46 -1.84
N PRO A 212 6.56 -11.03 -2.55
CA PRO A 212 5.95 -9.72 -2.34
C PRO A 212 5.49 -9.57 -0.89
N ALA A 213 5.66 -8.39 -0.31
CA ALA A 213 5.34 -8.12 1.07
C ALA A 213 4.19 -7.13 1.22
N GLY A 214 3.60 -7.07 2.41
CA GLY A 214 2.57 -6.08 2.74
C GLY A 214 1.13 -6.48 2.41
N PHE A 215 0.86 -7.76 2.11
CA PHE A 215 -0.50 -8.27 1.94
C PHE A 215 -1.39 -7.97 3.14
N LEU A 216 -0.93 -8.33 4.35
CA LEU A 216 -1.70 -8.12 5.58
C LEU A 216 -1.89 -6.63 5.91
N THR A 217 -0.84 -5.82 5.72
CA THR A 217 -0.90 -4.38 5.95
C THR A 217 -1.88 -3.72 4.99
N THR A 218 -1.85 -4.09 3.71
CA THR A 218 -2.77 -3.58 2.67
C THR A 218 -4.21 -3.99 2.97
N LEU A 219 -4.42 -5.26 3.37
CA LEU A 219 -5.72 -5.75 3.78
C LEU A 219 -6.25 -4.94 4.98
N ARG A 220 -5.46 -4.80 6.04
CA ARG A 220 -5.84 -4.06 7.25
C ARG A 220 -6.19 -2.61 6.93
N ASN A 221 -5.37 -1.94 6.13
CA ASN A 221 -5.59 -0.54 5.76
C ASN A 221 -6.88 -0.38 4.93
N GLY A 222 -7.11 -1.25 3.94
CA GLY A 222 -8.33 -1.21 3.13
C GLY A 222 -9.60 -1.52 3.95
N LEU A 223 -9.54 -2.53 4.81
CA LEU A 223 -10.64 -2.85 5.73
C LEU A 223 -10.94 -1.72 6.72
N GLY A 224 -9.89 -1.12 7.29
CA GLY A 224 -10.02 0.04 8.19
C GLY A 224 -10.70 1.22 7.49
N VAL A 225 -10.30 1.54 6.26
CA VAL A 225 -10.93 2.58 5.45
C VAL A 225 -12.41 2.28 5.20
N ILE A 226 -12.76 1.06 4.81
CA ILE A 226 -14.16 0.68 4.53
C ILE A 226 -15.00 0.78 5.78
N PHE A 227 -14.48 0.29 6.91
CA PHE A 227 -15.19 0.32 8.18
C PHE A 227 -15.45 1.76 8.64
N VAL A 228 -14.41 2.61 8.61
CA VAL A 228 -14.51 4.03 9.00
C VAL A 228 -15.47 4.79 8.07
N THR A 229 -15.37 4.58 6.76
CA THR A 229 -16.23 5.29 5.79
C THR A 229 -17.68 4.82 5.85
N ASN A 230 -17.95 3.51 5.95
CA ASN A 230 -19.32 3.01 5.97
C ASN A 230 -20.00 3.24 7.32
N LEU A 231 -19.38 2.85 8.43
CA LEU A 231 -20.02 3.06 9.73
C LEU A 231 -19.96 4.51 10.19
N GLY A 232 -18.86 5.22 9.91
CA GLY A 232 -18.69 6.62 10.27
C GLY A 232 -19.54 7.58 9.45
N LEU A 233 -20.01 7.19 8.25
CA LEU A 233 -20.88 8.03 7.42
C LEU A 233 -22.33 7.55 7.40
N VAL A 234 -22.57 6.27 7.08
CA VAL A 234 -23.93 5.75 6.86
C VAL A 234 -24.71 5.73 8.17
N THR A 235 -24.11 5.29 9.27
CA THR A 235 -24.78 5.22 10.57
C THR A 235 -25.30 6.58 11.03
N PRO A 236 -24.49 7.66 11.12
CA PRO A 236 -24.99 8.97 11.53
C PRO A 236 -25.99 9.57 10.55
N LEU A 237 -25.77 9.47 9.23
CA LEU A 237 -26.72 9.96 8.23
C LEU A 237 -28.09 9.27 8.34
N SER A 238 -28.07 7.96 8.60
CA SER A 238 -29.27 7.16 8.79
C SER A 238 -29.99 7.51 10.11
N ILE A 239 -29.27 7.81 11.20
CA ILE A 239 -29.85 8.33 12.45
C ILE A 239 -30.54 9.68 12.23
N ILE A 240 -29.87 10.64 11.57
CA ILE A 240 -30.44 11.96 11.26
C ILE A 240 -31.74 11.78 10.46
N ARG A 241 -31.71 10.93 9.44
CA ARG A 241 -32.88 10.69 8.60
C ARG A 241 -34.03 10.01 9.33
N LYS A 242 -33.74 9.03 10.18
CA LYS A 242 -34.78 8.38 11.00
C LYS A 242 -35.57 9.40 11.81
N ARG A 243 -34.90 10.42 12.36
CA ARG A 243 -35.57 11.52 13.09
C ARG A 243 -36.46 12.40 12.20
N LEU A 244 -36.11 12.55 10.92
CA LEU A 244 -36.88 13.34 9.96
C LEU A 244 -38.12 12.59 9.42
N VAL A 245 -37.99 11.28 9.20
CA VAL A 245 -39.04 10.45 8.58
C VAL A 245 -40.01 9.88 9.63
N MET A 246 -39.54 9.66 10.85
CA MET A 246 -40.38 9.27 11.99
C MET A 246 -40.26 10.32 13.10
N PRO A 247 -40.83 11.52 12.91
CA PRO A 247 -41.00 12.44 14.02
C PRO A 247 -41.90 11.75 15.05
N ARG A 248 -41.45 11.78 16.32
CA ARG A 248 -42.24 11.25 17.44
C ARG A 248 -43.58 11.98 17.54
#